data_AF-A0A969GF55-F1
#
_entry.id   AF-A0A969GF55-F1
#
_cell.length_a   1.000
_cell.length_b   1.000
_cell.length_c   1.000
_cell.angle_alpha   90.00
_cell.angle_beta   90.00
_cell.angle_gamma   90.00
#
_symmetry.space_group_name_H-M   'P 1'
#
loop_
_entity.id
_entity.type
_entity.pdbx_description
1 polymer ?
#
loop_
_entity_poly.entity_id
_entity_poly.type
_entity_poly.pdbx_seq_one_letter_code
_entity_poly.pdbx_strand_id
1 'polypeptide(L)'
;MAKRYFEKKKIYKFTNPKNIIDRFENVKSAFEISKPQLIQNKHVLIVDDVITTGATLEACAINCLEVADCKISFATIAFAVH
;
A
#
# COMPACT_ATOMS: atom_id res chain seq x y z
N MET A 1 3.44 -20.12 -5.84
CA MET A 1 3.07 -19.76 -4.45
C MET A 1 2.98 -18.25 -4.35
N ALA A 2 1.85 -17.70 -3.91
CA ALA A 2 1.76 -16.30 -3.52
C ALA A 2 2.54 -16.08 -2.22
N LYS A 3 3.44 -15.09 -2.20
CA LYS A 3 4.19 -14.70 -1.00
C LYS A 3 3.64 -13.37 -0.50
N ARG A 4 3.32 -13.31 0.79
CA ARG A 4 2.79 -12.11 1.43
C ARG A 4 3.95 -11.26 1.95
N TYR A 5 4.06 -10.04 1.44
CA TYR A 5 5.14 -9.09 1.78
C TYR A 5 4.67 -7.88 2.59
N PHE A 6 3.35 -7.70 2.70
CA PHE A 6 2.74 -6.64 3.51
C PHE A 6 2.15 -7.20 4.80
N GLU A 7 2.45 -6.52 5.90
CA GLU A 7 1.79 -6.69 7.19
C GLU A 7 1.05 -5.40 7.53
N LYS A 8 -0.21 -5.49 7.95
CA LYS A 8 -0.94 -4.33 8.46
C LYS A 8 -0.31 -3.94 9.81
N LYS A 9 0.17 -2.70 9.96
CA LYS A 9 0.52 -2.18 11.29
C LYS A 9 -0.74 -2.20 12.18
N LYS A 10 -0.62 -2.69 13.42
CA LYS A 10 -1.65 -2.44 14.45
C LYS A 10 -1.62 -0.94 14.77
N ILE A 11 -2.53 -0.18 14.18
CA ILE A 11 -2.70 1.25 14.48
C ILE A 11 -3.44 1.34 15.83
N TYR A 12 -2.73 1.74 16.89
CA TYR A 12 -3.28 1.87 18.25
C TYR A 12 -3.99 3.20 18.53
N LYS A 13 -4.18 4.09 17.55
CA LYS A 13 -4.97 5.32 17.74
C LYS A 13 -5.75 5.71 16.48
N PHE A 14 -7.06 5.49 16.51
CA PHE A 14 -7.99 6.22 15.66
C PHE A 14 -8.26 7.58 16.30
N THR A 15 -7.52 8.61 15.90
CA THR A 15 -7.90 10.00 16.14
C THR A 15 -8.28 10.62 14.80
N ASN A 16 -9.43 11.29 14.74
CA ASN A 16 -9.95 11.89 13.51
C ASN A 16 -8.92 12.89 12.95
N PRO A 17 -8.28 12.63 11.78
CA PRO A 17 -7.23 13.49 11.26
C PRO A 17 -7.83 14.85 10.88
N LYS A 18 -7.27 15.92 11.44
CA LYS A 18 -7.86 17.26 11.38
C LYS A 18 -7.56 17.99 10.07
N ASN A 19 -6.45 17.66 9.39
CA ASN A 19 -6.03 18.32 8.15
C ASN A 19 -5.54 17.32 7.06
N ILE A 20 -5.43 17.79 5.81
CA ILE A 20 -5.03 16.99 4.64
C ILE A 20 -3.63 16.37 4.81
N ILE A 21 -2.69 17.11 5.40
CA ILE A 21 -1.32 16.65 5.68
C ILE A 21 -1.35 15.45 6.64
N ASP A 22 -2.16 15.53 7.71
CA ASP A 22 -2.31 14.41 8.67
C ASP A 22 -2.93 13.18 8.02
N ARG A 23 -3.82 13.36 7.02
CA ARG A 23 -4.38 12.25 6.25
C ARG A 23 -3.31 11.58 5.39
N PHE A 24 -2.48 12.37 4.71
CA PHE A 24 -1.37 11.85 3.90
C PHE A 24 -0.37 11.06 4.75
N GLU A 25 0.01 11.58 5.92
CA GLU A 25 0.94 10.90 6.83
C GLU A 25 0.35 9.60 7.41
N ASN A 26 -0.92 9.59 7.81
CA ASN A 26 -1.58 8.38 8.34
C ASN A 26 -1.73 7.28 7.27
N VAL A 27 -1.95 7.66 6.00
CA VAL A 27 -2.05 6.70 4.89
C VAL A 27 -0.66 6.15 4.53
N LYS A 28 0.38 7.01 4.46
CA LYS A 28 1.76 6.56 4.25
C LYS A 28 2.24 5.60 5.34
N SER A 29 1.84 5.83 6.59
CA SER A 29 2.27 5.01 7.74
C SER A 29 1.41 3.75 7.98
N ALA A 30 0.37 3.52 7.16
CA ALA A 30 -0.50 2.34 7.29
C ALA A 30 0.16 1.03 6.81
N PHE A 31 1.18 1.11 5.96
CA PHE A 31 1.85 -0.04 5.35
C PHE A 31 3.37 0.05 5.50
N GLU A 32 4.01 -1.10 5.70
CA GLU A 32 5.47 -1.21 5.79
C GLU A 32 5.91 -2.53 5.14
N ILE A 33 7.05 -2.49 4.43
CA ILE A 33 7.65 -3.66 3.80
C ILE A 33 8.77 -4.16 4.71
N SER A 34 8.53 -5.31 5.36
CA SER A 34 9.45 -5.86 6.36
C SER A 34 10.78 -6.37 5.79
N LYS A 35 10.80 -6.72 4.49
CA LYS A 35 11.98 -7.28 3.81
C LYS A 35 12.12 -6.73 2.37
N PRO A 36 12.59 -5.48 2.20
CA PRO A 36 12.72 -4.84 0.89
C PRO A 36 13.56 -5.63 -0.12
N GLN A 37 14.56 -6.37 0.35
CA GLN A 37 15.46 -7.17 -0.49
C GLN A 37 14.73 -8.27 -1.26
N LEU A 38 13.55 -8.70 -0.79
CA LEU A 38 12.76 -9.74 -1.47
C LEU A 38 12.04 -9.23 -2.72
N ILE A 39 11.84 -7.92 -2.83
CA ILE A 39 11.16 -7.28 -3.96
C ILE A 39 12.11 -6.45 -4.84
N GLN A 40 13.38 -6.29 -4.44
CA GLN A 40 14.41 -5.61 -5.22
C GLN A 40 14.56 -6.21 -6.62
N ASN A 41 14.52 -5.33 -7.62
CA ASN A 41 14.59 -5.63 -9.06
C ASN A 41 13.51 -6.64 -9.51
N LYS A 42 12.41 -6.75 -8.78
CA LYS A 42 11.28 -7.64 -9.13
C LYS A 42 10.13 -6.85 -9.74
N HIS A 43 9.22 -7.59 -10.38
CA HIS A 43 7.90 -7.09 -10.73
C HIS A 43 6.90 -7.63 -9.73
N VAL A 44 6.30 -6.71 -8.96
CA VAL A 44 5.36 -6.98 -7.89
C VAL A 44 3.94 -6.74 -8.37
N LEU A 45 3.06 -7.73 -8.17
CA LEU A 45 1.61 -7.58 -8.37
C LEU A 45 0.96 -7.30 -7.01
N ILE A 46 0.36 -6.12 -6.86
CA ILE A 46 -0.46 -5.77 -5.70
C ILE A 46 -1.91 -6.14 -6.01
N VAL A 47 -2.54 -6.92 -5.14
CA VAL A 47 -3.89 -7.45 -5.32
C VAL A 47 -4.78 -6.95 -4.20
N ASP A 48 -5.95 -6.41 -4.54
CA ASP A 48 -7.01 -6.01 -3.61
C ASP A 48 -8.38 -6.47 -4.15
N ASP A 49 -9.39 -6.56 -3.30
CA ASP A 49 -10.71 -7.02 -3.72
C ASP A 49 -11.42 -5.94 -4.55
N VAL A 50 -11.49 -4.72 -4.02
CA VAL A 50 -12.20 -3.60 -4.66
C VAL A 50 -11.36 -2.33 -4.61
N ILE A 51 -11.14 -1.71 -5.77
CA ILE A 51 -10.61 -0.34 -5.85
C ILE A 51 -11.77 0.66 -5.83
N THR A 52 -11.72 1.62 -4.90
CA THR A 52 -12.61 2.79 -4.86
C THR A 52 -11.86 4.03 -5.34
N THR A 53 -11.23 4.78 -4.45
CA THR A 53 -10.41 5.96 -4.77
C THR A 53 -8.98 5.63 -5.18
N GLY A 54 -8.56 4.37 -5.02
CA GLY A 54 -7.17 3.95 -5.27
C GLY A 54 -6.18 4.26 -4.14
N ALA A 55 -6.58 4.99 -3.09
CA ALA A 55 -5.68 5.45 -2.03
C ALA A 55 -4.90 4.31 -1.34
N THR A 56 -5.51 3.14 -1.14
CA THR A 56 -4.85 1.98 -0.55
C THR A 56 -3.77 1.39 -1.46
N LEU A 57 -4.06 1.24 -2.75
CA LEU A 57 -3.12 0.70 -3.74
C LEU A 57 -1.96 1.67 -3.98
N GLU A 58 -2.25 2.97 -4.03
CA GLU A 58 -1.26 4.04 -4.14
C GLU A 58 -0.30 4.03 -2.94
N ALA A 59 -0.81 3.97 -1.71
CA ALA A 59 0.01 3.92 -0.51
C ALA A 59 0.97 2.71 -0.50
N CYS A 60 0.46 1.54 -0.88
CA CYS A 60 1.30 0.33 -1.00
C CYS A 60 2.38 0.49 -2.08
N ALA A 61 2.03 1.07 -3.23
CA ALA A 61 2.96 1.23 -4.34
C ALA A 61 4.07 2.24 -4.03
N ILE A 62 3.72 3.39 -3.41
CA ILE A 62 4.70 4.37 -2.96
C ILE A 62 5.69 3.72 -1.99
N ASN A 63 5.21 2.95 -1.01
CA ASN A 63 6.09 2.28 -0.05
C ASN A 63 7.06 1.30 -0.76
N CYS A 64 6.56 0.51 -1.72
CA CYS A 64 7.40 -0.37 -2.55
C CYS A 64 8.50 0.37 -3.30
N LEU A 65 8.15 1.46 -3.99
CA LEU A 65 9.07 2.24 -4.81
C LEU A 65 10.08 3.06 -3.98
N GLU A 66 9.70 3.47 -2.76
CA GLU A 66 10.59 4.19 -1.84
C GLU A 66 11.68 3.26 -1.26
N VAL A 67 11.37 1.98 -1.02
CA VAL A 67 12.31 1.05 -0.34
C VAL A 67 13.04 0.09 -1.28
N ALA A 68 12.58 -0.06 -2.53
CA ALA A 68 13.16 -0.98 -3.50
C ALA A 68 12.98 -0.50 -4.95
N ASP A 69 14.01 -0.69 -5.77
CA ASP A 69 13.88 -0.52 -7.22
C ASP A 69 13.08 -1.71 -7.78
N CYS A 70 11.79 -1.52 -7.99
CA CYS A 70 10.88 -2.57 -8.43
C CYS A 70 9.85 -2.04 -9.42
N LYS A 71 9.26 -2.95 -10.21
CA LYS A 71 8.11 -2.66 -11.07
C LYS A 71 6.83 -3.06 -10.35
N ILE A 72 5.74 -2.33 -10.58
CA ILE A 72 4.45 -2.57 -9.93
C ILE A 72 3.35 -2.75 -10.98
N SER A 73 2.49 -3.73 -10.74
CA SER A 73 1.18 -3.85 -11.39
C SER A 73 0.10 -4.03 -10.33
N PHE A 74 -1.14 -3.72 -10.71
CA PHE A 74 -2.32 -3.87 -9.85
C PHE A 74 -3.29 -4.87 -10.45
N ALA A 75 -3.93 -5.66 -9.58
CA ALA A 75 -5.09 -6.46 -9.95
C ALA A 75 -6.19 -6.28 -8.89
N THR A 76 -7.43 -6.08 -9.35
CA THR A 76 -8.60 -5.98 -8.47
C THR A 76 -9.76 -6.75 -9.06
N ILE A 77 -10.67 -7.21 -8.20
CA ILE A 77 -11.86 -7.95 -8.63
C ILE A 77 -12.94 -6.97 -9.10
N ALA A 78 -13.06 -5.82 -8.45
CA ALA A 78 -14.02 -4.78 -8.83
C ALA A 78 -13.45 -3.36 -8.72
N PHE A 79 -14.05 -2.44 -9.47
CA PHE A 79 -13.82 -1.01 -9.39
C PHE A 79 -15.13 -0.31 -9.10
N ALA A 80 -15.15 0.50 -8.05
CA ALA A 80 -16.29 1.30 -7.65
C ALA A 80 -16.00 2.77 -7.94
N VAL A 81 -16.78 3.34 -8.87
CA VAL A 81 -16.74 4.75 -9.24
C VAL A 81 -18.00 5.42 -8.71
N HIS A 82 -17.85 6.54 -8.05
CA HIS A 82 -18.95 7.45 -7.72
C HIS A 82 -18.66 8.80 -8.34
#